data_AF-A0A7W3IWB4-F1
#
_entry.id   AF-A0A7W3IWB4-F1
#
_cell.length_a   1.000
_cell.length_b   1.000
_cell.length_c   1.000
_cell.angle_alpha   90.00
_cell.angle_beta   90.00
_cell.angle_gamma   90.00
#
_symmetry.space_group_name_H-M   'P 1'
#
loop_
_entity.id
_entity.type
_entity.pdbx_description
1 polymer ?
#
loop_
_entity_poly.entity_id
_entity_poly.type
_entity_poly.pdbx_seq_one_letter_code
_entity_poly.pdbx_strand_id
1 'polypeptide(L)'
;MKKTTAGLFAAALIGTGLGAVQSAADAAPYPSSVRTDCSAHATGKPRAGKAVMIETGVQKVNDNVSGSPRGPITVTVEKLNGADSGSGSGFKPGDTLISLGKLKPGNYTGSMDFAPANGNSKFEPCSATVTFRVRPAR
;
A
#
# COMPACT_ATOMS: atom_id res chain seq x y z
N MET A 1 26.78 -2.23 -49.42
CA MET A 1 25.33 -2.57 -49.47
C MET A 1 24.76 -2.22 -48.09
N LYS A 2 24.15 -1.04 -47.88
CA LYS A 2 22.70 -0.82 -47.71
C LYS A 2 22.02 -1.99 -46.97
N LYS A 3 21.40 -1.82 -45.78
CA LYS A 3 20.15 -1.07 -45.56
C LYS A 3 19.86 -0.79 -44.05
N THR A 4 19.48 0.48 -43.77
CA THR A 4 18.39 1.01 -42.89
C THR A 4 18.12 0.40 -41.50
N THR A 5 18.27 1.12 -40.36
CA THR A 5 17.42 2.19 -39.76
C THR A 5 15.98 1.78 -39.43
N ALA A 6 15.67 1.61 -38.12
CA ALA A 6 14.40 1.86 -37.44
C ALA A 6 14.68 1.70 -35.92
N GLY A 7 14.61 2.75 -35.08
CA GLY A 7 13.38 3.27 -34.48
C GLY A 7 13.04 2.41 -33.25
N LEU A 8 13.06 2.87 -32.00
CA LEU A 8 12.36 4.03 -31.46
C LEU A 8 13.03 4.43 -30.13
N PHE A 9 13.56 5.65 -30.05
CA PHE A 9 13.78 6.31 -28.75
C PHE A 9 12.44 6.92 -28.34
N ALA A 10 11.75 6.32 -27.36
CA ALA A 10 10.60 6.94 -26.73
C ALA A 10 11.08 7.71 -25.49
N ALA A 11 11.47 8.96 -25.71
CA ALA A 11 11.51 9.95 -24.66
C ALA A 11 10.06 10.43 -24.41
N ALA A 12 9.51 10.10 -23.24
CA ALA A 12 8.34 10.76 -22.70
C ALA A 12 8.68 11.23 -21.27
N LEU A 13 9.36 12.39 -21.22
CA LEU A 13 9.31 13.28 -20.05
C LEU A 13 7.98 14.03 -20.11
N ILE A 14 7.28 14.09 -18.98
CA ILE A 14 6.20 15.00 -18.50
C ILE A 14 5.39 14.09 -17.55
N GLY A 15 5.37 14.24 -16.23
CA GLY A 15 5.19 15.46 -15.48
C GLY A 15 4.03 15.19 -14.51
N THR A 16 4.35 15.13 -13.22
CA THR A 16 3.47 15.29 -12.05
C THR A 16 1.95 15.21 -12.28
N GLY A 17 1.35 14.09 -11.87
CA GLY A 17 -0.08 13.98 -11.64
C GLY A 17 -0.35 12.74 -10.80
N LEU A 18 -0.69 12.93 -9.53
CA LEU A 18 -1.25 11.89 -8.68
C LEU A 18 -2.44 11.26 -9.40
N GLY A 19 -2.33 9.99 -9.79
CA GLY A 19 -3.42 9.26 -10.40
C GLY A 19 -3.11 7.78 -10.37
N ALA A 20 -3.61 7.11 -9.34
CA ALA A 20 -3.81 5.67 -9.20
C ALA A 20 -2.87 4.78 -10.05
N VAL A 21 -1.79 4.31 -9.42
CA VAL A 21 -1.19 3.04 -9.84
C VAL A 21 -2.28 1.97 -9.75
N GLN A 22 -2.75 1.47 -10.90
CA GLN A 22 -3.58 0.28 -10.93
C GLN A 22 -2.75 -0.86 -10.38
N SER A 23 -3.06 -1.28 -9.14
CA SER A 23 -2.50 -2.47 -8.53
C SER A 23 -2.67 -3.66 -9.48
N ALA A 24 -1.60 -4.42 -9.67
CA ALA A 24 -1.61 -5.67 -10.41
C ALA A 24 -2.73 -6.55 -9.84
N ALA A 25 -3.71 -6.90 -10.68
CA ALA A 25 -4.77 -7.83 -10.31
C ALA A 25 -4.16 -9.22 -10.22
N ASP A 26 -3.81 -9.65 -9.02
CA ASP A 26 -3.46 -11.03 -8.73
C ASP A 26 -4.74 -11.86 -8.90
N ALA A 27 -4.74 -12.79 -9.87
CA ALA A 27 -5.91 -13.55 -10.23
C ALA A 27 -6.37 -14.38 -9.01
N ALA A 28 -7.59 -14.11 -8.55
CA ALA A 28 -8.10 -14.72 -7.33
C ALA A 28 -8.28 -16.25 -7.47
N PRO A 29 -8.11 -17.01 -6.37
CA PRO A 29 -8.05 -18.48 -6.42
C PRO A 29 -9.38 -19.16 -6.80
N TYR A 30 -10.51 -18.44 -6.78
CA TYR A 30 -11.83 -18.98 -7.13
C TYR A 30 -12.67 -17.98 -7.95
N PRO A 31 -13.47 -18.46 -8.93
CA PRO A 31 -14.31 -17.62 -9.80
C PRO A 31 -15.44 -16.85 -9.09
N SER A 32 -15.65 -17.10 -7.78
CA SER A 32 -16.65 -16.41 -6.92
C SER A 32 -16.01 -15.64 -5.77
N SER A 33 -14.74 -15.28 -5.93
CA SER A 33 -14.02 -14.46 -4.96
C SER A 33 -14.58 -13.02 -4.93
N VAL A 34 -14.49 -12.42 -3.75
CA VAL A 34 -14.98 -11.09 -3.43
C VAL A 34 -13.79 -10.16 -3.47
N ARG A 35 -13.74 -9.33 -4.50
CA ARG A 35 -12.73 -8.29 -4.61
C ARG A 35 -12.72 -7.39 -3.38
N THR A 36 -11.53 -7.15 -2.87
CA THR A 36 -11.27 -6.24 -1.76
C THR A 36 -10.55 -4.99 -2.27
N ASP A 37 -10.75 -3.89 -1.57
CA ASP A 37 -10.02 -2.66 -1.75
C ASP A 37 -9.28 -2.31 -0.46
N CYS A 38 -8.05 -1.85 -0.62
CA CYS A 38 -7.13 -1.52 0.45
C CYS A 38 -6.83 -0.02 0.40
N SER A 39 -6.86 0.62 1.56
CA SER A 39 -6.41 1.99 1.72
C SER A 39 -5.45 2.07 2.89
N ALA A 40 -4.46 2.96 2.79
CA ALA A 40 -3.52 3.17 3.88
C ALA A 40 -2.95 4.58 3.82
N HIS A 41 -2.92 5.26 4.96
CA HIS A 41 -2.41 6.62 5.07
C HIS A 41 -1.85 6.90 6.46
N ALA A 42 -0.85 7.78 6.53
CA ALA A 42 -0.31 8.19 7.83
C ALA A 42 -1.30 9.10 8.56
N THR A 43 -1.53 8.82 9.84
CA THR A 43 -2.40 9.64 10.66
C THR A 43 -1.71 10.93 11.10
N GLY A 44 -2.47 12.02 11.06
CA GLY A 44 -2.00 13.32 11.49
C GLY A 44 -0.75 13.80 10.74
N LYS A 45 0.19 14.42 11.48
CA LYS A 45 1.46 14.91 10.93
C LYS A 45 2.61 14.18 11.64
N PRO A 46 3.14 13.08 11.07
CA PRO A 46 4.23 12.32 11.66
C PRO A 46 5.42 13.21 12.03
N ARG A 47 6.00 12.99 13.21
CA ARG A 47 7.14 13.74 13.74
C ARG A 47 8.18 12.80 14.30
N ALA A 48 9.44 13.14 14.10
CA ALA A 48 10.56 12.41 14.68
C ALA A 48 10.46 12.39 16.21
N GLY A 49 10.84 11.27 16.79
CA GLY A 49 10.72 11.01 18.23
C GLY A 49 9.33 10.52 18.69
N LYS A 50 8.30 10.63 17.86
CA LYS A 50 6.97 10.03 18.10
C LYS A 50 6.77 8.79 17.25
N ALA A 51 5.93 7.88 17.73
CA ALA A 51 5.51 6.72 16.95
C ALA A 51 4.69 7.20 15.73
N VAL A 52 5.03 6.69 14.56
CA VAL A 52 4.25 6.91 13.34
C VAL A 52 3.15 5.87 13.29
N MET A 53 1.91 6.33 13.15
CA MET A 53 0.72 5.49 13.08
C MET A 53 0.13 5.58 11.68
N ILE A 54 -0.07 4.43 11.05
CA ILE A 54 -0.72 4.29 9.74
C ILE A 54 -2.14 3.79 9.98
N GLU A 55 -3.11 4.55 9.50
CA GLU A 55 -4.49 4.10 9.40
C GLU A 55 -4.62 3.32 8.09
N THR A 56 -5.08 2.09 8.24
CA THR A 56 -5.30 1.14 7.16
C THR A 56 -6.79 0.83 7.10
N GLY A 57 -7.32 0.60 5.91
CA GLY A 57 -8.70 0.21 5.70
C GLY A 57 -8.79 -0.90 4.65
N VAL A 58 -9.58 -1.93 4.96
CA VAL A 58 -9.86 -3.04 4.03
C VAL A 58 -11.37 -3.18 3.89
N GLN A 59 -11.86 -3.00 2.67
CA GLN A 59 -13.28 -3.06 2.37
C GLN A 59 -13.55 -4.02 1.22
N LYS A 60 -14.76 -4.60 1.19
CA LYS A 60 -15.22 -5.37 0.03
C LYS A 60 -15.73 -4.38 -1.01
N VAL A 61 -15.46 -4.64 -2.28
CA VAL A 61 -15.93 -3.78 -3.38
C VAL A 61 -17.44 -3.98 -3.65
N ASN A 62 -17.95 -5.19 -3.37
CA ASN A 62 -19.35 -5.55 -3.59
C ASN A 62 -20.12 -5.72 -2.28
N ASP A 63 -21.13 -4.87 -2.06
CA ASP A 63 -21.94 -4.90 -0.84
C ASP A 63 -22.85 -6.13 -0.71
N ASN A 64 -23.19 -6.74 -1.84
CA ASN A 64 -24.11 -7.89 -1.92
C ASN A 64 -23.57 -9.17 -1.26
N VAL A 65 -22.29 -9.21 -0.87
CA VAL A 65 -21.70 -10.37 -0.20
C VAL A 65 -21.64 -10.14 1.31
N SER A 66 -22.28 -11.02 2.08
CA SER A 66 -22.25 -10.95 3.54
C SER A 66 -20.85 -11.24 4.12
N GLY A 67 -20.54 -10.60 5.24
CA GLY A 67 -19.26 -10.66 5.95
C GLY A 67 -18.31 -9.52 5.61
N SER A 68 -17.30 -9.35 6.46
CA SER A 68 -16.23 -8.36 6.28
C SER A 68 -14.90 -9.07 6.03
N PRO A 69 -14.01 -8.51 5.18
CA PRO A 69 -12.66 -9.01 5.02
C PRO A 69 -11.94 -9.05 6.38
N ARG A 70 -11.27 -10.17 6.65
CA ARG A 70 -10.50 -10.42 7.88
C ARG A 70 -9.21 -11.12 7.50
N GLY A 71 -8.10 -10.70 8.11
CA GLY A 71 -6.79 -11.24 7.80
C GLY A 71 -5.66 -10.37 8.35
N PRO A 72 -4.41 -10.85 8.29
CA PRO A 72 -3.26 -10.03 8.60
C PRO A 72 -3.10 -8.88 7.60
N ILE A 73 -2.76 -7.72 8.14
CA ILE A 73 -2.31 -6.54 7.42
C ILE A 73 -0.86 -6.30 7.82
N THR A 74 0.01 -6.14 6.82
CA THR A 74 1.41 -5.77 7.02
C THR A 74 1.64 -4.42 6.35
N VAL A 75 2.31 -3.51 7.03
CA VAL A 75 2.72 -2.22 6.47
C VAL A 75 4.22 -2.13 6.56
N THR A 76 4.86 -1.87 5.42
CA THR A 76 6.31 -1.70 5.34
C THR A 76 6.61 -0.42 4.59
N VAL A 77 7.47 0.41 5.15
CA VAL A 77 7.87 1.68 4.55
C VAL A 77 9.38 1.86 4.63
N GLU A 78 9.90 2.51 3.61
CA GLU A 78 11.30 2.86 3.50
C GLU A 78 11.42 4.36 3.23
N LYS A 79 12.43 4.97 3.84
CA LYS A 79 12.80 6.33 3.53
C LYS A 79 13.28 6.38 2.07
N LEU A 80 12.93 7.43 1.32
CA LEU A 80 13.29 7.53 -0.11
C LEU A 80 14.78 7.43 -0.44
N ASN A 81 15.66 7.59 0.55
CA ASN A 81 17.11 7.44 0.41
C ASN A 81 17.66 6.14 1.02
N GLY A 82 16.81 5.20 1.43
CA GLY A 82 17.15 3.91 2.03
C GLY A 82 17.76 3.96 3.45
N ALA A 83 17.90 5.14 4.05
CA ALA A 83 18.64 5.29 5.31
C ALA A 83 17.83 4.96 6.58
N ASP A 84 16.56 4.61 6.45
CA ASP A 84 15.64 4.30 7.55
C ASP A 84 14.43 3.55 7.02
N SER A 85 13.91 2.60 7.78
CA SER A 85 12.71 1.84 7.42
C SER A 85 11.84 1.61 8.64
N GLY A 86 10.57 1.31 8.40
CA GLY A 86 9.60 0.96 9.42
C GLY A 86 8.72 -0.16 8.93
N SER A 87 8.34 -1.06 9.83
CA SER A 87 7.35 -2.09 9.55
C SER A 87 6.46 -2.28 10.77
N GLY A 88 5.21 -2.65 10.50
CA GLY A 88 4.22 -2.98 11.52
C GLY A 88 3.19 -3.91 10.95
N SER A 89 2.55 -4.69 11.80
CA SER A 89 1.48 -5.59 11.39
C SER A 89 0.31 -5.52 12.36
N GLY A 90 -0.86 -5.88 11.86
CA GLY A 90 -2.10 -5.97 12.62
C GLY A 90 -2.96 -7.09 12.08
N PHE A 91 -3.86 -7.61 12.90
CA PHE A 91 -4.84 -8.61 12.48
C PHE A 91 -6.22 -8.17 12.96
N LYS A 92 -7.00 -7.55 12.07
CA LYS A 92 -8.34 -7.05 12.41
C LYS A 92 -9.24 -6.99 11.17
N PRO A 93 -10.57 -7.07 11.33
CA PRO A 93 -11.51 -6.67 10.30
C PRO A 93 -11.46 -5.16 10.06
N GLY A 94 -11.48 -4.72 8.81
CA GLY A 94 -11.73 -3.33 8.44
C GLY A 94 -10.60 -2.36 8.81
N ASP A 95 -10.96 -1.20 9.36
CA ASP A 95 -10.02 -0.11 9.61
C ASP A 95 -9.17 -0.37 10.86
N THR A 96 -7.85 -0.18 10.74
CA THR A 96 -6.88 -0.45 11.82
C THR A 96 -5.74 0.53 11.83
N LEU A 97 -5.34 0.92 13.04
CA LEU A 97 -4.13 1.70 13.30
C LEU A 97 -2.93 0.77 13.52
N ILE A 98 -1.92 0.89 12.67
CA ILE A 98 -0.67 0.14 12.73
C ILE A 98 0.46 1.10 13.10
N SER A 99 1.18 0.79 14.18
CA SER A 99 2.36 1.53 14.59
C SER A 99 3.59 1.04 13.83
N LEU A 100 4.33 1.96 13.20
CA LEU A 100 5.63 1.71 12.58
C LEU A 100 6.80 2.00 13.52
N GLY A 101 6.51 2.35 14.78
CA GLY A 101 7.52 2.83 15.71
C GLY A 101 8.01 4.25 15.39
N LYS A 102 9.18 4.62 15.93
CA LYS A 102 9.76 5.95 15.77
C LYS A 102 10.64 5.98 14.51
N LEU A 103 10.36 6.93 13.62
CA LEU A 103 11.12 7.12 12.37
C LEU A 103 11.90 8.44 12.38
N LYS A 104 13.01 8.48 11.65
CA LYS A 104 13.80 9.71 11.46
C LYS A 104 13.06 10.72 10.57
N PRO A 105 13.41 12.02 10.61
CA PRO A 105 12.85 12.99 9.68
C PRO A 105 13.15 12.62 8.22
N GLY A 106 12.15 12.76 7.35
CA GLY A 106 12.29 12.50 5.91
C GLY A 106 10.99 12.12 5.21
N ASN A 107 11.10 11.79 3.93
CA ASN A 107 10.01 11.27 3.11
C ASN A 107 10.11 9.74 3.06
N TYR A 108 8.98 9.07 3.26
CA TYR A 108 8.85 7.62 3.27
C TYR A 108 7.84 7.18 2.23
N THR A 109 8.10 6.04 1.62
CA THR A 109 7.20 5.35 0.69
C THR A 109 7.18 3.86 1.03
N GLY A 110 6.08 3.18 0.73
CA GLY A 110 5.96 1.77 1.04
C GLY A 110 4.63 1.17 0.64
N SER A 111 4.38 -0.04 1.12
CA SER A 111 3.16 -0.79 0.88
C SER A 111 2.44 -1.13 2.18
N MET A 112 1.13 -1.25 2.06
CA MET A 112 0.25 -1.98 2.95
C MET A 112 -0.23 -3.19 2.17
N ASP A 113 -0.11 -4.38 2.76
CA ASP A 113 -0.49 -5.64 2.16
C ASP A 113 -1.48 -6.35 3.08
N PHE A 114 -2.65 -6.68 2.54
CA PHE A 114 -3.67 -7.48 3.19
C PHE A 114 -3.67 -8.89 2.61
N ALA A 115 -3.47 -9.88 3.48
CA ALA A 115 -3.68 -11.28 3.14
C ALA A 115 -4.96 -11.77 3.84
N PRO A 116 -5.92 -12.39 3.14
CA PRO A 116 -7.11 -12.91 3.76
C PRO A 116 -6.80 -14.06 4.74
N ALA A 117 -7.58 -14.18 5.81
CA ALA A 117 -7.42 -15.26 6.78
C ALA A 117 -7.76 -16.63 6.14
N ASN A 118 -6.71 -17.40 5.83
CA ASN A 118 -6.71 -18.80 5.37
C ASN A 118 -7.21 -19.04 3.94
N GLY A 119 -6.81 -20.19 3.37
CA GLY A 119 -7.09 -20.62 1.98
C GLY A 119 -8.57 -20.87 1.62
N ASN A 120 -9.49 -20.65 2.57
CA ASN A 120 -10.96 -20.70 2.35
C ASN A 120 -11.61 -19.30 2.39
N SER A 121 -10.82 -18.23 2.51
CA SER A 121 -11.37 -16.89 2.40
C SER A 121 -11.86 -16.65 0.98
N LYS A 122 -13.14 -16.32 0.85
CA LYS A 122 -13.70 -15.81 -0.40
C LYS A 122 -13.18 -14.42 -0.76
N PHE A 123 -12.56 -13.69 0.16
CA PHE A 123 -12.03 -12.35 -0.10
C PHE A 123 -10.66 -12.41 -0.76
N GLU A 124 -10.42 -11.55 -1.75
CA GLU A 124 -9.14 -11.43 -2.44
C GLU A 124 -8.10 -10.71 -1.55
N PRO A 125 -6.80 -11.00 -1.71
CA PRO A 125 -5.75 -10.14 -1.18
C PRO A 125 -5.79 -8.77 -1.87
N CYS A 126 -5.34 -7.74 -1.16
CA CYS A 126 -5.17 -6.40 -1.75
C CYS A 126 -3.93 -5.71 -1.19
N SER A 127 -3.46 -4.70 -1.92
CA SER A 127 -2.35 -3.86 -1.49
C SER A 127 -2.61 -2.40 -1.80
N ALA A 128 -2.04 -1.52 -0.97
CA ALA A 128 -2.12 -0.07 -1.10
C ALA A 128 -0.76 0.57 -0.92
N THR A 129 -0.48 1.64 -1.66
CA THR A 129 0.75 2.42 -1.49
C THR A 129 0.58 3.43 -0.36
N VAL A 130 1.59 3.54 0.49
CA VAL A 130 1.67 4.53 1.58
C VAL A 130 2.82 5.48 1.31
N THR A 131 2.54 6.78 1.30
CA THR A 131 3.57 7.82 1.19
C THR A 131 3.31 8.92 2.22
N PHE A 132 4.33 9.30 2.98
CA PHE A 132 4.22 10.38 3.97
C PHE A 132 5.56 11.03 4.29
N ARG A 133 5.50 12.16 5.00
CA ARG A 133 6.68 12.89 5.48
C ARG A 133 6.71 12.94 7.00
N VAL A 134 7.79 12.44 7.58
CA VAL A 134 8.15 12.62 8.99
C VAL A 134 8.85 13.97 9.14
N ARG A 135 8.26 14.86 9.94
CA ARG A 135 8.84 16.18 10.22
C ARG A 135 9.84 16.10 11.37
N PRO A 136 10.81 17.03 11.47
CA PRO A 136 11.65 17.14 12.65
C PRO A 136 10.85 17.26 13.94
N ALA A 137 11.44 16.80 15.05
CA ALA A 137 10.93 17.11 16.38
C ALA A 137 10.85 18.64 16.54
N ARG A 138 9.80 19.11 17.21
CA ARG A 138 9.69 20.50 17.64
C ARG A 138 10.12 20.60 19.07
#